data_AF-A0A2G8I8C7-F1
#
_entry.id   AF-A0A2G8I8C7-F1
#
_cell.length_a   1.000
_cell.length_b   1.000
_cell.length_c   1.000
_cell.angle_alpha   90.00
_cell.angle_beta   90.00
_cell.angle_gamma   90.00
#
_symmetry.space_group_name_H-M   'P 1'
#
loop_
_entity.id
_entity.type
_entity.pdbx_description
1 polymer ?
#
loop_
_entity_poly.entity_id
_entity_poly.type
_entity_poly.pdbx_seq_one_letter_code
_entity_poly.pdbx_strand_id
1 'polypeptide(L)'
;MDIFEQIAYRLKDTFKYFKNRTKEEFEGQRFEEWVVSHSNIQKISNIKEERAYWCLLEWRGDKYVDGWYPLSNLAPDLVLECVRTGCKEKTIAVECKYRNKEHNFGLKKEQILNYESFHQDRMSNIDAFYYVFGFGWQEKAPKEIYIIPSTALYSYNKEDKTIRFLHSKKDSEELSKEAPWYEKYRVYLDPKNGKKFLQYKSDQL
;
A
#
# COMPACT_ATOMS: atom_id res chain seq x y z
N MET A 1 38.94 15.52 20.03
CA MET A 1 38.10 15.03 18.92
C MET A 1 36.78 15.74 19.04
N ASP A 2 36.41 16.49 18.01
CA ASP A 2 35.18 17.28 17.98
C ASP A 2 33.94 16.35 18.06
N ILE A 3 32.85 16.81 18.66
CA ILE A 3 31.61 16.03 18.75
C ILE A 3 31.08 15.68 17.36
N PHE A 4 31.29 16.56 16.37
CA PHE A 4 30.95 16.28 14.98
C PHE A 4 31.88 15.24 14.35
N GLU A 5 33.17 15.22 14.68
CA GLU A 5 34.08 14.15 14.25
C GLU A 5 33.73 12.81 14.89
N GLN A 6 33.32 12.81 16.15
CA GLN A 6 32.90 11.61 16.86
C GLN A 6 31.59 11.04 16.30
N ILE A 7 30.63 11.91 15.97
CA ILE A 7 29.39 11.55 15.27
C ILE A 7 29.69 11.04 13.86
N ALA A 8 30.53 11.75 13.09
CA ALA A 8 30.90 11.34 11.74
C ALA A 8 31.65 10.01 11.71
N TYR A 9 32.51 9.75 12.69
CA TYR A 9 33.21 8.48 12.84
C TYR A 9 32.25 7.33 13.16
N ARG A 10 31.34 7.53 14.12
CA ARG A 10 30.33 6.53 14.47
C ARG A 10 29.33 6.26 13.34
N LEU A 11 28.96 7.29 12.58
CA LEU A 11 28.14 7.14 11.37
C LEU A 11 28.89 6.32 10.31
N LYS A 12 30.17 6.61 10.05
CA LYS A 12 30.99 5.86 9.08
C LYS A 12 31.12 4.37 9.43
N ASP A 13 31.26 4.04 10.71
CA ASP A 13 31.31 2.63 11.15
C ASP A 13 29.94 1.93 11.02
N THR A 14 28.84 2.68 11.10
CA THR A 14 27.46 2.17 10.95
C THR A 14 27.13 1.76 9.51
N PHE A 15 27.78 2.34 8.50
CA PHE A 15 27.50 2.06 7.08
C PHE A 15 28.15 0.76 6.53
N LYS A 16 28.75 -0.09 7.37
CA LYS A 16 29.45 -1.32 6.93
C LYS A 16 28.57 -2.52 6.58
N TYR A 17 27.24 -2.41 6.68
CA TYR A 17 26.35 -3.54 6.47
C TYR A 17 25.38 -3.30 5.32
N PHE A 18 25.67 -3.93 4.17
CA PHE A 18 24.68 -4.13 3.12
C PHE A 18 23.94 -5.45 3.38
N LYS A 19 22.64 -5.35 3.65
CA LYS A 19 21.76 -6.51 3.77
C LYS A 19 21.33 -6.95 2.36
N ASN A 20 21.52 -8.23 2.04
CA ASN A 20 20.92 -8.84 0.86
C ASN A 20 19.41 -8.92 1.07
N ARG A 21 18.63 -8.39 0.13
CA ARG A 21 17.18 -8.52 0.12
C ARG A 21 16.77 -9.90 -0.38
N THR A 22 15.72 -10.45 0.19
CA THR A 22 15.04 -11.60 -0.39
C THR A 22 14.37 -11.19 -1.71
N LYS A 23 14.11 -12.18 -2.57
CA LYS A 23 13.38 -11.96 -3.82
C LYS A 23 11.99 -11.37 -3.57
N GLU A 24 11.30 -11.82 -2.53
CA GLU A 24 9.96 -11.34 -2.18
C GLU A 24 9.97 -9.88 -1.73
N GLU A 25 10.93 -9.47 -0.89
CA GLU A 25 11.11 -8.06 -0.49
C GLU A 25 11.41 -7.18 -1.72
N PHE A 26 12.25 -7.67 -2.65
CA PHE A 26 12.55 -6.94 -3.88
C PHE A 26 11.32 -6.78 -4.78
N GLU A 27 10.51 -7.83 -4.96
CA GLU A 27 9.30 -7.78 -5.78
C GLU A 27 8.19 -6.93 -5.15
N GLY A 28 8.08 -6.96 -3.82
CA GLY A 28 7.19 -6.07 -3.06
C GLY A 28 7.53 -4.60 -3.27
N GLN A 29 8.78 -4.22 -3.06
CA GLN A 29 9.22 -2.84 -3.28
C GLN A 29 9.03 -2.42 -4.75
N ARG A 30 9.39 -3.29 -5.70
CA ARG A 30 9.19 -3.00 -7.13
C ARG A 30 7.71 -2.77 -7.46
N PHE A 31 6.81 -3.46 -6.77
CA PHE A 31 5.38 -3.27 -6.94
C PHE A 31 4.90 -1.93 -6.37
N GLU A 32 5.36 -1.52 -5.19
CA GLU A 32 5.08 -0.18 -4.65
C GLU A 32 5.56 0.92 -5.59
N GLU A 33 6.79 0.82 -6.08
CA GLU A 33 7.36 1.75 -7.08
C GLU A 33 6.50 1.80 -8.35
N TRP A 34 6.00 0.64 -8.79
CA TRP A 34 5.09 0.54 -9.93
C TRP A 34 3.77 1.26 -9.65
N VAL A 35 3.15 1.04 -8.48
CA VAL A 35 1.90 1.72 -8.06
C VAL A 35 2.08 3.24 -8.06
N VAL A 36 3.16 3.74 -7.45
CA VAL A 36 3.44 5.19 -7.39
C VAL A 36 3.63 5.78 -8.79
N SER A 37 4.36 5.09 -9.66
CA SER A 37 4.72 5.60 -10.99
C SER A 37 3.62 5.45 -12.05
N HIS A 38 2.64 4.56 -11.85
CA HIS A 38 1.57 4.26 -12.80
C HIS A 38 0.18 4.67 -12.30
N SER A 39 0.09 5.26 -11.11
CA SER A 39 -1.13 5.89 -10.60
C SER A 39 -1.22 7.37 -10.99
N ASN A 40 -2.40 7.97 -10.84
CA ASN A 40 -2.62 9.39 -11.11
C ASN A 40 -2.16 10.30 -9.94
N ILE A 41 -0.94 10.07 -9.48
CA ILE A 41 -0.28 10.80 -8.39
C ILE A 41 0.56 11.92 -8.98
N GLN A 42 0.42 13.12 -8.42
CA GLN A 42 1.15 14.31 -8.80
C GLN A 42 2.64 14.11 -8.59
N LYS A 43 3.43 14.39 -9.62
CA LYS A 43 4.89 14.53 -9.46
C LYS A 43 5.21 15.90 -8.85
N ILE A 44 6.13 15.95 -7.89
CA ILE A 44 6.60 17.18 -7.21
C ILE A 44 7.34 18.15 -8.17
N SER A 45 7.36 17.90 -9.49
CA SER A 45 7.79 18.92 -10.44
C SER A 45 6.87 20.14 -10.31
N ASN A 46 7.44 21.34 -10.23
CA ASN A 46 6.78 22.65 -10.07
C ASN A 46 5.75 23.02 -11.16
N ILE A 47 5.36 22.07 -12.02
CA ILE A 47 4.33 22.20 -13.02
C ILE A 47 3.09 21.53 -12.43
N LYS A 48 2.00 22.29 -12.25
CA LYS A 48 0.68 21.72 -11.95
C LYS A 48 0.34 20.74 -13.08
N GLU A 49 0.54 19.45 -12.84
CA GLU A 49 0.04 18.43 -13.74
C GLU A 49 -1.48 18.51 -13.69
N GLU A 50 -2.10 19.17 -14.68
CA GLU A 50 -3.55 19.34 -14.79
C GLU A 50 -4.34 18.03 -14.79
N ARG A 51 -3.64 16.88 -14.89
CA ARG A 51 -4.19 15.53 -14.88
C ARG A 51 -4.09 14.82 -13.53
N ALA A 52 -3.21 15.24 -12.61
CA ALA A 52 -3.03 14.62 -11.31
C ALA A 52 -4.33 14.59 -10.51
N TYR A 53 -4.62 13.48 -9.83
CA TYR A 53 -5.77 13.34 -8.94
C TYR A 53 -5.35 13.33 -7.47
N TRP A 54 -4.19 12.74 -7.19
CA TRP A 54 -3.66 12.55 -5.85
C TRP A 54 -2.36 13.33 -5.64
N CYS A 55 -2.14 13.87 -4.46
CA CYS A 55 -0.83 14.25 -3.94
C CYS A 55 -0.32 13.11 -3.06
N LEU A 56 0.96 12.73 -3.22
CA LEU A 56 1.61 11.75 -2.34
C LEU A 56 2.10 12.46 -1.09
N LEU A 57 1.42 12.24 0.04
CA LEU A 57 1.82 12.82 1.33
C LEU A 57 2.94 11.99 1.96
N GLU A 58 2.78 10.67 1.95
CA GLU A 58 3.70 9.73 2.60
C GLU A 58 3.92 8.52 1.71
N TRP A 59 5.18 8.12 1.57
CA TRP A 59 5.57 6.84 1.00
C TRP A 59 6.55 6.18 1.96
N ARG A 60 6.01 5.20 2.67
CA ARG A 60 6.70 4.42 3.68
C ARG A 60 7.12 3.11 3.06
N GLY A 61 8.15 2.51 3.65
CA GLY A 61 8.61 1.20 3.25
C GLY A 61 9.23 0.53 4.46
N ASP A 62 9.33 -0.80 4.38
CA ASP A 62 9.84 -1.63 5.47
C ASP A 62 11.34 -1.40 5.69
N LYS A 63 11.66 -0.36 6.45
CA LYS A 63 13.03 -0.07 6.90
C LYS A 63 13.33 -0.95 8.10
N TYR A 64 14.31 -1.83 7.98
CA TYR A 64 14.70 -2.74 9.04
C TYR A 64 16.22 -2.92 9.09
N VAL A 65 16.80 -2.84 10.29
CA VAL A 65 18.20 -3.17 10.57
C VAL A 65 18.27 -3.85 11.95
N ASP A 66 18.70 -5.12 12.00
CA ASP A 66 19.03 -5.84 13.24
C ASP A 66 18.02 -5.68 14.40
N GLY A 67 16.73 -5.88 14.11
CA GLY A 67 15.64 -5.80 15.08
C GLY A 67 15.04 -4.40 15.22
N TRP A 68 15.72 -3.37 14.73
CA TRP A 68 15.23 -2.00 14.70
C TRP A 68 14.41 -1.75 13.44
N TYR A 69 13.21 -1.21 13.66
CA TYR A 69 12.36 -0.66 12.62
C TYR A 69 11.70 0.61 13.14
N PRO A 70 11.51 1.64 12.30
CA PRO A 70 10.81 2.82 12.72
C PRO A 70 9.33 2.48 12.92
N LEU A 71 8.70 3.16 13.86
CA LEU A 71 7.29 2.98 14.15
C LEU A 71 6.38 3.22 12.93
N SER A 72 6.85 4.02 11.97
CA SER A 72 6.19 4.26 10.69
C SER A 72 6.02 3.00 9.84
N ASN A 73 6.77 1.90 10.07
CA ASN A 73 6.52 0.62 9.38
C ASN A 73 5.18 -0.03 9.80
N LEU A 74 4.55 0.45 10.89
CA LEU A 74 3.22 0.01 11.29
C LEU A 74 2.10 0.75 10.55
N ALA A 75 2.44 1.75 9.75
CA ALA A 75 1.50 2.53 8.96
C ALA A 75 1.37 1.96 7.55
N PRO A 76 0.27 2.27 6.83
CA PRO A 76 0.14 1.91 5.42
C PRO A 76 1.25 2.50 4.56
N ASP A 77 1.60 1.78 3.49
CA ASP A 77 2.68 2.13 2.55
C ASP A 77 2.53 3.55 1.99
N LEU A 78 1.31 3.92 1.53
CA LEU A 78 1.05 5.23 0.95
C LEU A 78 -0.06 5.98 1.70
N VAL A 79 0.10 7.30 1.80
CA VAL A 79 -0.98 8.23 2.14
C VAL A 79 -1.11 9.25 1.02
N LEU A 80 -2.33 9.36 0.48
CA LEU A 80 -2.63 10.20 -0.67
C LEU A 80 -3.73 11.21 -0.33
N GLU A 81 -3.57 12.45 -0.75
CA GLU A 81 -4.59 13.49 -0.62
C GLU A 81 -5.17 13.84 -1.99
N CYS A 82 -6.50 13.93 -2.13
CA CYS A 82 -7.10 14.39 -3.36
C CYS A 82 -6.82 15.89 -3.59
N VAL A 83 -6.30 16.22 -4.78
CA VAL A 83 -6.01 17.61 -5.20
C VAL A 83 -7.05 18.19 -6.16
N ARG A 84 -8.10 17.43 -6.48
CA ARG A 84 -9.17 17.84 -7.40
C ARG A 84 -10.31 18.56 -6.70
N THR A 85 -10.82 19.58 -7.36
CA THR A 85 -12.07 20.24 -6.97
C THR A 85 -13.20 19.21 -6.87
N GLY A 86 -13.87 19.15 -5.72
CA GLY A 86 -14.95 18.18 -5.44
C GLY A 86 -14.57 17.02 -4.51
N CYS A 87 -13.29 16.67 -4.40
CA CYS A 87 -12.77 15.75 -3.35
C CYS A 87 -11.58 16.31 -2.58
N LYS A 88 -11.29 17.60 -2.75
CA LYS A 88 -10.15 18.27 -2.13
C LYS A 88 -10.11 17.98 -0.61
N GLU A 89 -8.92 17.74 -0.08
CA GLU A 89 -8.65 17.40 1.34
C GLU A 89 -9.14 16.01 1.78
N LYS A 90 -9.75 15.22 0.88
CA LYS A 90 -9.98 13.80 1.15
C LYS A 90 -8.67 13.04 1.10
N THR A 91 -8.38 12.32 2.18
CA THR A 91 -7.15 11.56 2.35
C THR A 91 -7.44 10.07 2.36
N ILE A 92 -6.67 9.29 1.61
CA ILE A 92 -6.76 7.84 1.61
C ILE A 92 -5.44 7.21 2.04
N ALA A 93 -5.53 6.05 2.69
CA ALA A 93 -4.40 5.15 2.89
C ALA A 93 -4.43 4.07 1.81
N VAL A 94 -3.24 3.64 1.39
CA VAL A 94 -3.08 2.51 0.47
C VAL A 94 -2.00 1.58 1.01
N GLU A 95 -2.35 0.32 1.16
CA GLU A 95 -1.43 -0.78 1.46
C GLU A 95 -1.17 -1.58 0.19
N CYS A 96 0.08 -1.75 -0.19
CA CYS A 96 0.50 -2.51 -1.36
C CYS A 96 0.83 -3.96 -0.95
N LYS A 97 0.23 -4.94 -1.63
CA LYS A 97 0.54 -6.36 -1.42
C LYS A 97 0.81 -7.05 -2.75
N TYR A 98 2.09 -7.31 -3.02
CA TYR A 98 2.48 -8.17 -4.15
C TYR A 98 2.48 -9.64 -3.76
N ARG A 99 2.09 -10.52 -4.69
CA ARG A 99 2.10 -11.98 -4.53
C ARG A 99 2.48 -12.66 -5.84
N ASN A 100 3.33 -13.69 -5.75
CA ASN A 100 3.65 -14.55 -6.88
C ASN A 100 2.54 -15.57 -7.20
N LYS A 101 1.80 -16.00 -6.17
CA LYS A 101 0.68 -16.93 -6.32
C LYS A 101 -0.59 -16.15 -6.67
N GLU A 102 -1.18 -16.45 -7.83
CA GLU A 102 -2.42 -15.83 -8.30
C GLU A 102 -3.54 -15.93 -7.26
N HIS A 103 -4.27 -14.83 -7.11
CA HIS A 103 -5.42 -14.69 -6.24
C HIS A 103 -5.15 -15.09 -4.78
N ASN A 104 -3.94 -14.95 -4.23
CA ASN A 104 -3.73 -15.04 -2.78
C ASN A 104 -3.95 -13.68 -2.10
N PHE A 105 -5.18 -13.40 -1.68
CA PHE A 105 -5.53 -12.13 -1.02
C PHE A 105 -5.23 -12.11 0.49
N GLY A 106 -4.42 -13.03 1.01
CA GLY A 106 -4.28 -13.19 2.45
C GLY A 106 -3.54 -12.06 3.19
N LEU A 107 -4.08 -11.72 4.36
CA LEU A 107 -3.70 -10.56 5.19
C LEU A 107 -3.48 -10.92 6.67
N LYS A 108 -2.26 -10.90 7.17
CA LYS A 108 -2.00 -11.21 8.59
C LYS A 108 -2.81 -10.27 9.52
N LYS A 109 -3.56 -10.85 10.47
CA LYS A 109 -4.37 -10.10 11.45
C LYS A 109 -3.55 -9.05 12.19
N GLU A 110 -2.33 -9.39 12.59
CA GLU A 110 -1.41 -8.48 13.28
C GLU A 110 -1.11 -7.22 12.47
N GLN A 111 -0.94 -7.34 11.15
CA GLN A 111 -0.73 -6.19 10.27
C GLN A 111 -1.96 -5.28 10.24
N ILE A 112 -3.16 -5.87 10.12
CA ILE A 112 -4.42 -5.12 10.17
C ILE A 112 -4.56 -4.38 11.51
N LEU A 113 -4.28 -5.04 12.65
CA LEU A 113 -4.33 -4.42 13.96
C LEU A 113 -3.38 -3.23 14.05
N ASN A 114 -2.17 -3.36 13.49
CA ASN A 114 -1.19 -2.29 13.46
C ASN A 114 -1.71 -1.09 12.66
N TYR A 115 -2.24 -1.31 11.46
CA TYR A 115 -2.76 -0.24 10.60
C TYR A 115 -3.96 0.48 11.24
N GLU A 116 -4.92 -0.28 11.75
CA GLU A 116 -6.13 0.27 12.36
C GLU A 116 -5.82 1.00 13.69
N SER A 117 -4.92 0.47 14.51
CA SER A 117 -4.47 1.16 15.74
C SER A 117 -3.68 2.43 15.38
N PHE A 118 -2.82 2.37 14.37
CA PHE A 118 -2.06 3.53 13.90
C PHE A 118 -2.99 4.64 13.38
N HIS A 119 -4.04 4.28 12.62
CA HIS A 119 -5.08 5.22 12.18
C HIS A 119 -5.71 5.94 13.37
N GLN A 120 -6.19 5.19 14.36
CA GLN A 120 -6.83 5.76 15.55
C GLN A 120 -5.92 6.69 16.36
N ASP A 121 -4.70 6.24 16.63
CA ASP A 121 -3.82 6.89 17.60
C ASP A 121 -3.00 8.04 17.00
N ARG A 122 -2.76 7.99 15.68
CA ARG A 122 -1.72 8.82 15.03
C ARG A 122 -2.17 9.50 13.75
N MET A 123 -3.31 9.12 13.16
CA MET A 123 -3.80 9.70 11.91
C MET A 123 -5.33 9.87 11.93
N SER A 124 -5.81 10.97 12.55
CA SER A 124 -7.24 11.24 12.68
C SER A 124 -7.99 11.52 11.37
N ASN A 125 -7.28 11.69 10.25
CA ASN A 125 -7.83 12.28 9.02
C ASN A 125 -7.61 11.40 7.79
N ILE A 126 -7.90 10.09 7.85
CA ILE A 126 -7.96 9.24 6.65
C ILE A 126 -9.42 8.82 6.43
N ASP A 127 -9.97 9.20 5.27
CA ASP A 127 -11.36 8.97 4.87
C ASP A 127 -11.60 7.53 4.41
N ALA A 128 -10.61 6.88 3.79
CA ALA A 128 -10.74 5.51 3.29
C ALA A 128 -9.40 4.78 3.25
N PHE A 129 -9.44 3.46 3.43
CA PHE A 129 -8.27 2.59 3.36
C PHE A 129 -8.46 1.52 2.28
N TYR A 130 -7.47 1.40 1.40
CA TYR A 130 -7.48 0.45 0.29
C TYR A 130 -6.27 -0.49 0.36
N TYR A 131 -6.50 -1.72 -0.07
CA TYR A 131 -5.44 -2.64 -0.45
C TYR A 131 -5.30 -2.65 -1.97
N VAL A 132 -4.08 -2.46 -2.45
CA VAL A 132 -3.72 -2.63 -3.84
C VAL A 132 -2.93 -3.93 -3.96
N PHE A 133 -3.53 -4.94 -4.56
CA PHE A 133 -2.90 -6.23 -4.78
C PHE A 133 -2.34 -6.33 -6.20
N GLY A 134 -1.12 -6.84 -6.31
CA GLY A 134 -0.49 -7.20 -7.58
C GLY A 134 -0.16 -8.69 -7.61
N PHE A 135 -0.54 -9.36 -8.70
CA PHE A 135 -0.26 -10.79 -8.88
C PHE A 135 0.58 -11.04 -10.11
N GLY A 136 1.72 -11.72 -9.88
CA GLY A 136 2.67 -12.08 -10.93
C GLY A 136 3.31 -10.86 -11.61
N TRP A 137 4.48 -11.05 -12.22
CA TRP A 137 5.08 -10.03 -13.08
C TRP A 137 4.94 -10.46 -14.55
N GLN A 138 4.56 -9.51 -15.39
CA GLN A 138 4.66 -9.60 -16.85
C GLN A 138 5.52 -8.43 -17.34
N GLU A 139 6.77 -8.73 -17.68
CA GLU A 139 7.80 -7.75 -18.04
C GLU A 139 8.01 -6.65 -16.97
N LYS A 140 7.41 -5.48 -17.16
CA LYS A 140 7.55 -4.28 -16.33
C LYS A 140 6.29 -3.95 -15.52
N ALA A 141 5.23 -4.75 -15.61
CA ALA A 141 3.97 -4.53 -14.89
C ALA A 141 3.48 -5.82 -14.22
N PRO A 142 2.67 -5.73 -13.15
CA PRO A 142 1.98 -6.88 -12.62
C PRO A 142 1.03 -7.50 -13.66
N LYS A 143 0.88 -8.83 -13.66
CA LYS A 143 -0.05 -9.51 -14.59
C LYS A 143 -1.49 -9.14 -14.27
N GLU A 144 -1.84 -9.06 -12.99
CA GLU A 144 -3.17 -8.72 -12.51
C GLU A 144 -3.10 -7.75 -11.34
N ILE A 145 -4.08 -6.85 -11.27
CA ILE A 145 -4.17 -5.81 -10.25
C ILE A 145 -5.58 -5.75 -9.71
N TYR A 146 -5.70 -5.60 -8.40
CA TYR A 146 -6.95 -5.43 -7.69
C TYR A 146 -6.87 -4.24 -6.73
N ILE A 147 -7.89 -3.39 -6.72
CA ILE A 147 -8.00 -2.26 -5.78
C ILE A 147 -9.22 -2.50 -4.91
N ILE A 148 -8.99 -2.88 -3.66
CA ILE A 148 -10.02 -3.41 -2.77
C ILE A 148 -10.13 -2.50 -1.54
N PRO A 149 -11.30 -1.90 -1.23
CA PRO A 149 -11.46 -1.17 0.03
C PRO A 149 -11.33 -2.15 1.21
N SER A 150 -10.68 -1.73 2.30
CA SER A 150 -10.47 -2.59 3.48
C SER A 150 -11.78 -3.16 4.03
N THR A 151 -12.85 -2.36 3.97
CA THR A 151 -14.21 -2.72 4.38
C THR A 151 -14.85 -3.84 3.55
N ALA A 152 -14.27 -4.21 2.41
CA ALA A 152 -14.68 -5.41 1.66
C ALA A 152 -13.95 -6.67 2.12
N LEU A 153 -12.84 -6.55 2.85
CA LEU A 153 -12.02 -7.66 3.31
C LEU A 153 -12.34 -8.03 4.77
N TYR A 154 -12.45 -7.01 5.62
CA TYR A 154 -12.68 -7.17 7.05
C TYR A 154 -13.49 -6.01 7.63
N SER A 155 -14.09 -6.26 8.78
CA SER A 155 -14.55 -5.24 9.71
C SER A 155 -13.64 -5.21 10.93
N TYR A 156 -13.34 -4.02 11.43
CA TYR A 156 -12.56 -3.81 12.64
C TYR A 156 -13.41 -3.13 13.71
N ASN A 157 -13.47 -3.72 14.91
CA ASN A 157 -14.10 -3.12 16.07
C ASN A 157 -13.05 -2.30 16.85
N LYS A 158 -13.32 -1.01 16.97
CA LYS A 158 -12.40 -0.06 17.59
C LYS A 158 -12.30 -0.21 19.11
N GLU A 159 -13.37 -0.65 19.77
CA GLU A 159 -13.45 -0.72 21.23
C GLU A 159 -12.66 -1.90 21.79
N ASP A 160 -12.87 -3.08 21.22
CA ASP A 160 -12.22 -4.33 21.65
C ASP A 160 -11.02 -4.73 20.77
N LYS A 161 -10.72 -3.92 19.75
CA LYS A 161 -9.66 -4.16 18.76
C LYS A 161 -9.79 -5.49 18.02
N THR A 162 -11.01 -5.98 17.81
CA THR A 162 -11.23 -7.26 17.11
C THR A 162 -11.35 -7.08 15.58
N ILE A 163 -10.87 -8.08 14.83
CA ILE A 163 -10.99 -8.15 13.37
C ILE A 163 -11.87 -9.33 12.98
N ARG A 164 -12.84 -9.07 12.11
CA ARG A 164 -13.66 -10.11 11.49
C ARG A 164 -13.52 -10.02 9.97
N PHE A 165 -13.03 -11.10 9.35
CA PHE A 165 -13.02 -11.23 7.90
C PHE A 165 -14.43 -11.48 7.36
N LEU A 166 -14.75 -10.86 6.22
CA LEU A 166 -16.08 -10.90 5.62
C LEU A 166 -16.29 -12.07 4.66
N HIS A 167 -15.21 -12.79 4.31
CA HIS A 167 -15.20 -13.97 3.45
C HIS A 167 -14.59 -15.14 4.22
N SER A 168 -15.23 -16.32 4.16
CA SER A 168 -14.82 -17.50 4.96
C SER A 168 -13.77 -18.33 4.17
N LYS A 169 -12.99 -19.24 4.74
CA LYS A 169 -13.04 -19.92 6.02
C LYS A 169 -11.68 -19.85 6.70
N LYS A 170 -11.74 -19.34 7.93
CA LYS A 170 -10.86 -19.59 9.08
C LYS A 170 -9.75 -18.63 9.46
N ASP A 171 -9.24 -17.80 8.58
CA ASP A 171 -8.46 -16.59 8.87
C ASP A 171 -7.74 -16.21 7.60
N SER A 172 -7.61 -14.90 7.39
CA SER A 172 -6.90 -14.19 6.33
C SER A 172 -6.21 -14.94 5.19
N GLU A 173 -5.43 -15.99 5.42
CA GLU A 173 -4.47 -16.61 4.52
C GLU A 173 -5.10 -17.23 3.26
N GLU A 174 -6.41 -17.48 3.24
CA GLU A 174 -7.11 -18.12 2.11
C GLU A 174 -8.40 -17.40 1.68
N LEU A 175 -8.43 -16.07 1.76
CA LEU A 175 -9.57 -15.21 1.37
C LEU A 175 -10.13 -15.43 -0.05
N SER A 176 -9.41 -16.16 -0.91
CA SER A 176 -9.77 -16.41 -2.31
C SER A 176 -10.51 -17.71 -2.60
N LYS A 177 -10.68 -18.58 -1.60
CA LYS A 177 -11.30 -19.91 -1.80
C LYS A 177 -12.83 -19.89 -1.82
N GLU A 178 -13.46 -18.77 -1.53
CA GLU A 178 -14.93 -18.67 -1.46
C GLU A 178 -15.49 -17.64 -2.42
N ALA A 179 -15.91 -18.11 -3.60
CA ALA A 179 -16.43 -17.30 -4.71
C ALA A 179 -15.48 -16.18 -5.20
N PRO A 180 -15.50 -15.80 -6.48
CA PRO A 180 -14.61 -14.74 -6.98
C PRO A 180 -15.18 -13.34 -6.67
N TRP A 181 -15.48 -13.05 -5.40
CA TRP A 181 -15.96 -11.74 -4.95
C TRP A 181 -14.98 -10.61 -5.32
N TYR A 182 -13.70 -10.94 -5.49
CA TYR A 182 -12.63 -10.03 -5.86
C TYR A 182 -12.70 -9.55 -7.31
N GLU A 183 -13.39 -10.26 -8.21
CA GLU A 183 -13.43 -9.90 -9.63
C GLU A 183 -14.09 -8.53 -9.88
N LYS A 184 -15.02 -8.09 -9.01
CA LYS A 184 -15.58 -6.72 -9.11
C LYS A 184 -14.57 -5.61 -8.81
N TYR A 185 -13.46 -5.95 -8.16
CA TYR A 185 -12.38 -5.03 -7.83
C TYR A 185 -11.17 -5.17 -8.76
N ARG A 186 -11.27 -6.04 -9.76
CA ARG A 186 -10.22 -6.26 -10.75
C ARG A 186 -10.05 -5.02 -11.61
N VAL A 187 -8.81 -4.66 -11.83
CA VAL A 187 -8.42 -3.59 -12.74
C VAL A 187 -8.03 -4.19 -14.08
N TYR A 188 -8.73 -3.80 -15.14
CA TYR A 188 -8.37 -4.16 -16.51
C TYR A 188 -7.37 -3.14 -17.07
N LEU A 189 -6.23 -3.65 -17.54
CA LEU A 189 -5.21 -2.87 -18.24
C LEU A 189 -5.50 -2.91 -19.75
N ASP A 190 -5.62 -1.76 -20.40
CA ASP A 190 -5.69 -1.67 -21.87
C ASP A 190 -4.31 -1.93 -22.49
N PRO A 191 -4.10 -3.05 -23.22
CA PRO A 191 -2.81 -3.39 -23.82
C PRO A 191 -2.35 -2.40 -24.90
N LYS A 192 -3.27 -1.65 -25.52
CA LYS A 192 -2.96 -0.75 -26.64
C LYS A 192 -2.63 0.68 -26.21
N ASN A 193 -3.07 1.09 -25.02
CA ASN A 193 -2.89 2.46 -24.52
C ASN A 193 -2.11 2.57 -23.21
N GLY A 194 -1.77 1.45 -22.56
CA GLY A 194 -0.85 1.38 -21.41
C GLY A 194 -1.22 2.22 -20.18
N LYS A 195 -2.37 2.91 -20.17
CA LYS A 195 -2.70 3.96 -19.18
C LYS A 195 -4.19 4.14 -18.89
N LYS A 196 -5.10 3.43 -19.56
CA LYS A 196 -6.53 3.55 -19.27
C LYS A 196 -6.98 2.40 -18.39
N PHE A 197 -6.97 2.66 -17.10
CA PHE A 197 -7.71 1.91 -16.10
C PHE A 197 -9.19 2.01 -16.47
N LEU A 198 -9.83 0.89 -16.82
CA LEU A 198 -11.29 0.88 -16.99
C LEU A 198 -11.91 1.18 -15.63
N GLN A 199 -12.48 2.38 -15.54
CA GLN A 199 -13.14 2.92 -14.37
C GLN A 199 -14.24 1.97 -13.91
N TYR A 200 -14.31 1.81 -12.59
CA TYR A 200 -15.50 1.43 -11.81
C TYR A 200 -16.78 1.73 -12.61
N LYS A 201 -17.57 0.71 -12.97
CA LYS A 201 -18.96 0.96 -13.37
C LYS A 201 -19.66 1.49 -12.12
N SER A 202 -19.81 2.81 -12.07
CA SER A 202 -20.51 3.53 -11.01
C SER A 202 -22.01 3.25 -11.13
N ASP A 203 -22.47 2.14 -10.58
CA ASP A 203 -23.92 1.91 -10.46
C ASP A 203 -24.42 1.88 -9.01
N GLN A 204 -23.58 2.18 -8.01
CA GLN A 204 -24.02 2.30 -6.59
C GLN A 204 -23.15 3.27 -5.78
N LEU A 205 -23.52 4.56 -5.79
CA LEU A 205 -23.38 5.51 -4.69
C LEU A 205 -24.68 6.31 -4.60
#